data_AF-A0A2G9YLQ8-F1
#
_entry.id   AF-A0A2G9YLQ8-F1
#
_cell.length_a   1.000
_cell.length_b   1.000
_cell.length_c   1.000
_cell.angle_alpha   90.00
_cell.angle_beta   90.00
_cell.angle_gamma   90.00
#
_symmetry.space_group_name_H-M   'P 1'
#
loop_
_entity.id
_entity.type
_entity.pdbx_description
1 polymer ?
#
loop_
_entity_poly.entity_id
_entity_poly.type
_entity_poly.pdbx_seq_one_letter_code
_entity_poly.pdbx_strand_id
1 'polypeptide(L)'
;MEKIPKFKTEEEEARFWDIHSPLDYPGEFVDVKESFEFAPSLLKKAAERREERKRSLTLRMGQRQIDLAKVIARYRGLGYQTLMRIWVIEGIHQEIKMHPEIGKLLTGK
;
A
#
# COMPACT_ATOMS: atom_id res chain seq x y z
N MET A 1 -25.13 -22.67 25.71
CA MET A 1 -25.05 -21.78 24.52
C MET A 1 -25.65 -20.46 24.95
N GLU A 2 -24.80 -19.44 25.08
CA GLU A 2 -25.20 -18.11 25.54
C GLU A 2 -25.89 -17.36 24.40
N LYS A 3 -26.86 -16.51 24.76
CA LYS A 3 -27.63 -15.71 23.81
C LYS A 3 -27.28 -14.24 23.99
N ILE A 4 -27.20 -13.49 22.90
CA ILE A 4 -26.97 -12.05 22.97
C ILE A 4 -28.19 -11.39 23.63
N PRO A 5 -28.01 -10.58 24.71
CA PRO A 5 -29.12 -9.93 25.39
C PRO A 5 -29.77 -8.85 24.49
N LYS A 6 -31.04 -8.51 24.76
CA LYS A 6 -31.71 -7.39 24.08
C LYS A 6 -31.30 -6.08 24.74
N PHE A 7 -30.52 -5.27 24.04
CA PHE A 7 -30.10 -3.95 24.51
C PHE A 7 -31.23 -2.94 24.38
N LYS A 8 -31.33 -2.02 25.34
CA LYS A 8 -32.31 -0.91 25.28
C LYS A 8 -31.73 0.33 24.61
N THR A 9 -30.40 0.50 24.66
CA THR A 9 -29.68 1.63 24.08
C THR A 9 -28.38 1.17 23.41
N GLU A 10 -27.92 1.95 22.44
CA GLU A 10 -26.65 1.70 21.72
C GLU A 10 -25.43 1.74 22.66
N GLU A 11 -25.46 2.61 23.68
CA GLU A 11 -24.41 2.69 24.71
C GLU A 11 -24.28 1.41 25.55
N GLU A 12 -25.40 0.72 25.80
CA GLU A 12 -25.42 -0.54 26.55
C GLU A 12 -24.81 -1.68 25.72
N GLU A 13 -25.10 -1.70 24.42
CA GLU A 13 -24.51 -2.63 23.46
C GLU A 13 -22.99 -2.43 23.33
N ALA A 14 -22.53 -1.18 23.21
CA ALA A 14 -21.10 -0.88 23.13
C ALA A 14 -20.33 -1.37 24.36
N ARG A 15 -20.85 -1.10 25.57
CA ARG A 15 -20.26 -1.57 26.83
C ARG A 15 -20.25 -3.09 26.96
N PHE A 16 -21.26 -3.76 26.41
CA PHE A 16 -21.30 -5.21 26.39
C PHE A 16 -20.19 -5.79 25.51
N TRP A 17 -19.99 -5.23 24.31
CA TRP A 17 -18.95 -5.66 23.38
C TRP A 17 -17.53 -5.24 23.76
N ASP A 18 -17.37 -4.25 24.65
CA ASP A 18 -16.06 -3.94 25.26
C ASP A 18 -15.51 -5.10 26.10
N ILE A 19 -16.39 -5.98 26.60
CA ILE A 19 -16.05 -7.03 27.57
C ILE A 19 -16.25 -8.44 27.00
N HIS A 20 -17.07 -8.61 25.96
CA HIS A 20 -17.41 -9.92 25.40
C HIS A 20 -16.88 -10.09 23.96
N SER A 21 -16.47 -11.30 23.60
CA SER A 21 -16.05 -11.60 22.23
C SER A 21 -17.25 -12.06 21.38
N PRO A 22 -17.37 -11.64 20.11
CA PRO A 22 -18.34 -12.20 19.18
C PRO A 22 -18.20 -13.72 18.98
N LEU A 23 -17.00 -14.27 19.24
CA LEU A 23 -16.75 -15.71 19.15
C LEU A 23 -17.44 -16.51 20.25
N ASP A 24 -17.88 -15.87 21.33
CA ASP A 24 -18.58 -16.51 22.45
C ASP A 24 -20.06 -16.84 22.10
N TYR A 25 -20.56 -16.28 20.98
CA TYR A 25 -21.96 -16.42 20.52
C TYR A 25 -22.08 -17.03 19.11
N PRO A 26 -21.45 -18.19 18.82
CA PRO A 26 -21.36 -18.74 17.46
C PRO A 26 -22.70 -19.14 16.84
N GLY A 27 -23.76 -19.33 17.64
CA GLY A 27 -25.10 -19.66 17.17
C GLY A 27 -26.00 -18.46 16.88
N GLU A 28 -25.55 -17.23 17.19
CA GLU A 28 -26.30 -15.99 16.99
C GLU A 28 -25.93 -15.28 15.67
N PHE A 29 -24.89 -15.75 14.98
CA PHE A 29 -24.46 -15.21 13.68
C PHE A 29 -24.85 -16.15 12.55
N VAL A 30 -25.20 -15.57 11.40
CA VAL A 30 -25.47 -16.34 10.17
C VAL A 30 -24.18 -16.45 9.38
N ASP A 31 -23.80 -17.67 8.99
CA ASP A 31 -22.70 -17.89 8.06
C ASP A 31 -22.99 -17.19 6.73
N VAL A 32 -22.22 -16.14 6.42
CA VAL A 32 -22.27 -15.48 5.12
C VAL A 32 -21.62 -16.40 4.10
N LYS A 33 -22.45 -17.14 3.35
CA LYS A 33 -22.02 -18.00 2.22
C LYS A 33 -21.86 -17.26 0.91
N GLU A 34 -22.35 -16.02 0.82
CA GLU A 34 -22.19 -15.20 -0.38
C GLU A 34 -20.75 -14.69 -0.47
N SER A 35 -20.15 -14.87 -1.66
CA SER A 35 -18.88 -14.23 -1.98
C SER A 35 -19.06 -12.72 -1.88
N PHE A 36 -18.24 -12.07 -1.06
CA PHE A 36 -18.18 -10.61 -0.98
C PHE A 36 -17.93 -10.03 -2.37
N GLU A 37 -18.98 -9.60 -3.06
CA GLU A 37 -18.85 -8.92 -4.35
C GLU A 37 -18.44 -7.48 -4.06
N PHE A 38 -17.15 -7.20 -4.26
CA PHE A 38 -16.64 -5.85 -4.13
C PHE A 38 -17.36 -4.94 -5.11
N ALA A 39 -17.80 -3.77 -4.63
CA ALA A 39 -18.38 -2.74 -5.49
C ALA A 39 -17.49 -2.51 -6.73
N PRO A 40 -18.04 -2.39 -7.95
CA PRO A 40 -17.26 -2.23 -9.18
C PRO A 40 -16.26 -1.06 -9.13
N SER A 41 -16.55 -0.03 -8.35
CA SER A 41 -15.68 1.11 -8.08
C SER A 41 -14.40 0.76 -7.30
N LEU A 42 -14.47 -0.21 -6.39
CA LEU A 42 -13.31 -0.74 -5.66
C LEU A 42 -12.45 -1.62 -6.57
N LEU A 43 -13.08 -2.42 -7.44
CA LEU A 43 -12.38 -3.24 -8.43
C LEU A 43 -11.63 -2.37 -9.45
N LYS A 44 -12.25 -1.29 -9.93
CA LYS A 44 -11.60 -0.32 -10.83
C LYS A 44 -10.39 0.35 -10.16
N LYS A 45 -10.54 0.86 -8.94
CA LYS A 45 -9.41 1.42 -8.16
C LYS A 45 -8.31 0.39 -7.89
N ALA A 46 -8.67 -0.86 -7.65
CA ALA A 46 -7.70 -1.94 -7.47
C ALA A 46 -6.96 -2.28 -8.77
N ALA A 47 -7.65 -2.21 -9.92
CA ALA A 47 -7.07 -2.40 -11.25
C ALA A 47 -6.16 -1.24 -11.68
N GLU A 48 -6.54 0.01 -11.43
CA GLU A 48 -5.70 1.20 -11.66
C GLU A 48 -4.43 1.13 -10.80
N ARG A 49 -4.56 0.82 -9.51
CA ARG A 49 -3.40 0.53 -8.64
C ARG A 49 -2.55 -0.63 -9.16
N ARG A 50 -3.15 -1.58 -9.88
CA ARG A 50 -2.47 -2.75 -10.45
C ARG A 50 -1.51 -2.35 -11.56
N GLU A 51 -1.88 -1.36 -12.36
CA GLU A 51 -1.04 -0.74 -13.39
C GLU A 51 0.06 0.13 -12.79
N GLU A 52 -0.24 0.81 -11.68
CA GLU A 52 0.74 1.59 -10.89
C GLU A 52 1.69 0.72 -10.04
N ARG A 53 1.57 -0.63 -10.10
CA ARG A 53 2.43 -1.49 -9.29
C ARG A 53 3.89 -1.32 -9.69
N LYS A 54 4.69 -0.97 -8.69
CA LYS A 54 6.15 -0.90 -8.77
C LYS A 54 6.67 -2.23 -9.30
N ARG A 55 7.33 -2.19 -10.46
CA ARG A 55 8.04 -3.35 -11.02
C ARG A 55 9.41 -3.46 -10.37
N SER A 56 9.87 -4.68 -10.11
CA SER A 56 11.22 -4.92 -9.62
C SER A 56 12.24 -4.63 -10.71
N LEU A 57 13.24 -3.82 -10.40
CA LEU A 57 14.37 -3.54 -11.28
C LEU A 57 15.62 -4.15 -10.66
N THR A 58 16.22 -5.13 -11.34
CA THR A 58 17.49 -5.74 -10.92
C THR A 58 18.63 -5.06 -11.66
N LEU A 59 19.53 -4.42 -10.92
CA LEU A 59 20.72 -3.75 -11.46
C LEU A 59 21.98 -4.36 -10.83
N ARG A 60 23.02 -4.55 -11.64
CA ARG A 60 24.36 -4.88 -11.16
C ARG A 60 25.09 -3.58 -10.85
N MET A 61 25.64 -3.49 -9.64
CA MET A 61 26.38 -2.32 -9.17
C MET A 61 27.66 -2.78 -8.49
N GLY A 62 28.69 -1.93 -8.49
CA GLY A 62 29.91 -2.21 -7.76
C GLY A 62 29.65 -2.21 -6.25
N GLN A 63 30.26 -3.14 -5.53
CA GLN A 63 30.06 -3.28 -4.08
C GLN A 63 30.29 -1.97 -3.31
N ARG A 64 31.38 -1.26 -3.63
CA ARG A 64 31.70 0.04 -3.01
C ARG A 64 30.62 1.10 -3.24
N GLN A 65 29.96 1.12 -4.40
CA GLN A 65 28.88 2.06 -4.68
C GLN A 65 27.65 1.77 -3.80
N ILE A 66 27.31 0.50 -3.66
CA ILE A 66 26.21 0.04 -2.79
C ILE A 66 26.48 0.46 -1.34
N ASP A 67 27.70 0.25 -0.87
CA ASP A 67 28.07 0.56 0.51
C ASP A 67 28.03 2.07 0.79
N LEU A 68 28.58 2.89 -0.11
CA LEU A 68 28.51 4.34 -0.02
C LEU A 68 27.07 4.84 -0.02
N ALA A 69 26.23 4.32 -0.91
CA ALA A 69 24.82 4.69 -0.97
C ALA A 69 24.07 4.30 0.31
N LYS A 70 24.38 3.16 0.93
CA LYS A 70 23.84 2.78 2.25
C LYS A 70 24.27 3.76 3.35
N VAL A 71 25.53 4.21 3.35
CA VAL A 71 26.00 5.21 4.33
C VAL A 71 25.23 6.52 4.16
N ILE A 72 25.11 7.02 2.93
CA ILE A 72 24.38 8.26 2.62
C ILE A 72 22.90 8.13 3.01
N ALA A 73 22.28 6.99 2.73
CA ALA A 73 20.88 6.73 3.08
C ALA A 73 20.67 6.83 4.59
N ARG A 74 21.54 6.17 5.39
CA ARG A 74 21.48 6.26 6.86
C ARG A 74 21.66 7.69 7.35
N TYR A 75 22.63 8.42 6.81
CA TYR A 75 22.85 9.83 7.17
C TYR A 75 21.62 10.69 6.90
N ARG A 76 20.89 10.41 5.81
CA ARG A 76 19.64 11.10 5.45
C ARG A 76 18.39 10.56 6.16
N GLY A 77 18.52 9.55 7.03
CA GLY A 77 17.37 8.91 7.69
C GLY A 77 16.47 8.12 6.74
N LEU A 78 16.99 7.67 5.59
CA LEU A 78 16.25 6.95 4.56
C LEU A 78 16.72 5.49 4.45
N GLY A 79 15.81 4.61 4.02
CA GLY A 79 16.20 3.28 3.55
C GLY A 79 16.98 3.37 2.23
N TYR A 80 17.98 2.51 2.04
CA TYR A 80 18.83 2.50 0.83
C TYR A 80 18.00 2.41 -0.47
N GLN A 81 16.99 1.54 -0.52
CA GLN A 81 16.11 1.42 -1.69
C GLN A 81 15.31 2.70 -1.97
N THR A 82 14.94 3.45 -0.93
CA THR A 82 14.24 4.73 -1.06
C THR A 82 15.19 5.79 -1.65
N LEU A 83 16.42 5.87 -1.14
CA LEU A 83 17.44 6.77 -1.69
C LEU A 83 17.72 6.47 -3.17
N MET A 84 17.89 5.20 -3.53
CA MET A 84 18.10 4.79 -4.92
C MET A 84 16.96 5.23 -5.83
N ARG A 85 15.70 5.13 -5.37
CA ARG A 85 14.54 5.59 -6.13
C ARG A 85 14.57 7.10 -6.35
N ILE A 86 14.93 7.87 -5.31
CA ILE A 86 15.04 9.33 -5.40
C ILE A 86 16.08 9.70 -6.46
N TRP A 87 17.27 9.10 -6.41
CA TRP A 87 18.32 9.38 -7.39
C TRP A 87 17.94 9.00 -8.82
N VAL A 88 17.21 7.90 -9.03
CA VAL A 88 16.70 7.55 -10.36
C VAL A 88 15.74 8.61 -10.88
N ILE A 89 14.81 9.10 -10.03
CA ILE A 89 13.88 10.17 -10.41
C ILE A 89 14.63 11.47 -10.72
N GLU A 90 15.58 11.86 -9.87
CA GLU A 90 16.41 13.04 -10.07
C GLU A 90 17.22 12.95 -11.36
N GLY A 91 17.83 11.80 -11.65
CA GLY A 91 18.56 11.55 -12.89
C GLY A 91 17.66 11.69 -14.12
N ILE A 92 16.47 11.09 -14.10
CA ILE A 92 15.48 11.23 -15.21
C ILE A 92 15.10 12.70 -15.42
N HIS A 93 14.82 13.44 -14.33
CA HIS A 93 14.46 14.85 -14.43
C HIS A 93 15.62 15.70 -14.97
N GLN A 94 16.85 15.40 -14.57
CA GLN A 94 18.04 16.08 -15.09
C GLN A 94 18.20 15.84 -16.59
N GLU A 95 18.07 14.59 -17.05
CA GLU A 95 18.17 14.26 -18.48
C GLU A 95 17.08 14.97 -19.31
N ILE A 96 15.82 14.97 -18.85
CA ILE A 96 14.74 15.69 -19.53
C ILE A 96 15.02 17.20 -19.60
N LYS A 97 15.60 17.76 -18.54
CA LYS A 97 15.93 19.19 -18.49
C LYS A 97 17.10 19.54 -19.41
N MET A 98 18.12 18.68 -19.49
CA MET A 98 19.31 18.90 -20.32
C MET A 98 19.06 18.59 -21.80
N HIS A 99 18.15 17.67 -22.09
CA HIS A 99 17.82 17.20 -23.44
C HIS A 99 16.32 17.37 -23.74
N PRO A 100 15.86 18.59 -24.09
CA PRO A 100 14.46 18.88 -24.39
C PRO A 100 13.85 18.02 -25.52
N GLU A 101 14.70 17.47 -26.40
CA GLU A 101 14.33 16.50 -27.43
C GLU A 101 13.70 15.21 -26.85
N ILE A 102 14.13 14.78 -25.65
CA ILE A 102 13.53 13.64 -24.95
C ILE A 102 12.08 13.96 -24.58
N GLY A 103 11.79 15.21 -24.20
CA GLY A 103 10.44 15.68 -23.94
C GLY A 103 9.51 15.51 -25.14
N LYS A 104 10.01 15.72 -26.35
CA LYS A 104 9.22 15.53 -27.60
C LYS A 104 8.87 14.06 -27.86
N LEU A 105 9.76 13.13 -27.48
CA LEU A 105 9.52 11.68 -27.57
C LEU A 105 8.48 11.21 -26.55
N LEU A 106 8.36 11.88 -25.40
CA LEU A 106 7.37 11.58 -24.37
C LEU A 106 5.97 12.09 -24.73
N THR A 107 5.86 13.20 -25.47
CA THR A 107 4.58 13.79 -25.92
C THR A 107 4.06 13.22 -27.24
N GLY A 108 4.84 12.39 -27.94
CA GLY A 108 4.53 11.85 -29.26
C GLY A 108 3.75 10.53 -29.26
N LYS A 109 3.04 10.20 -28.18
CA LYS A 109 2.29 8.95 -28.04
C LYS A 109 0.81 9.19 -27.85
#